data_AF-A0A7S2MA72-F1
#
_entry.id   AF-A0A7S2MA72-F1
#
_cell.length_a   1.000
_cell.length_b   1.000
_cell.length_c   1.000
_cell.angle_alpha   90.00
_cell.angle_beta   90.00
_cell.angle_gamma   90.00
#
_symmetry.space_group_name_H-M   'P 1'
#
loop_
_entity.id
_entity.type
_entity.pdbx_description
1 polymer ?
#
loop_
_entity_poly.entity_id
_entity_poly.type
_entity_poly.pdbx_seq_one_letter_code
_entity_poly.pdbx_strand_id
1 'polypeptide(L)'
;GGRGDLTPGKTAVVFSYGSGALATMYRLHVREATQSRFSIEKMAKALSLMERLSSREEVHPSELDHALETRARMHRAGAPYSPVYPTTGRLFPGTYYLNGIDSKWTRTYSRVPLDAMMEPHGASLAPPIALRLAKRDEVSCPVTG
;
A
#
# COMPACT_ATOMS: atom_id res chain seq x y z
N GLY A 1 25.78 -14.91 -15.94
CA GLY A 1 24.47 -14.39 -16.36
C GLY A 1 23.47 -15.52 -16.31
N GLY A 2 22.67 -15.57 -15.25
CA GLY A 2 21.60 -16.56 -15.09
C GLY A 2 20.39 -16.26 -15.96
N ARG A 3 19.43 -17.19 -15.99
CA ARG A 3 18.07 -16.89 -16.48
C ARG A 3 17.48 -15.78 -15.60
N GLY A 4 17.01 -14.70 -16.22
CA GLY A 4 16.36 -13.58 -15.54
C GLY A 4 17.23 -12.33 -15.34
N ASP A 5 18.56 -12.41 -15.45
CA ASP A 5 19.41 -11.23 -15.28
C ASP A 5 19.19 -10.20 -16.41
N LEU A 6 18.97 -8.93 -16.05
CA LEU A 6 18.87 -7.82 -16.99
C LEU A 6 20.27 -7.31 -17.38
N THR A 7 20.99 -8.09 -18.18
CA THR A 7 22.32 -7.69 -18.70
C THR A 7 22.19 -6.90 -20.01
N PRO A 8 23.13 -5.98 -20.30
CA PRO A 8 23.19 -5.28 -21.59
C PRO A 8 23.06 -6.23 -22.79
N GLY A 9 22.33 -5.79 -23.82
CA GLY A 9 22.05 -6.58 -25.03
C GLY A 9 20.82 -7.49 -24.92
N LYS A 10 20.25 -7.69 -23.73
CA LYS A 10 18.98 -8.42 -23.57
C LYS A 10 17.77 -7.55 -23.85
N THR A 11 16.65 -8.19 -24.15
CA THR A 11 15.35 -7.54 -24.33
C THR A 11 14.35 -8.11 -23.34
N ALA A 12 13.65 -7.23 -22.62
CA ALA A 12 12.48 -7.61 -21.83
C ALA A 12 11.22 -7.29 -22.63
N VAL A 13 10.35 -8.28 -22.82
CA VAL A 13 9.02 -8.08 -23.38
C VAL A 13 8.07 -7.79 -22.22
N VAL A 14 7.28 -6.73 -22.36
CA VAL A 14 6.31 -6.29 -21.36
C VAL A 14 4.92 -6.35 -21.97
N PHE A 15 4.01 -7.03 -21.29
CA PHE A 15 2.60 -7.06 -21.64
C PHE A 15 1.81 -6.35 -20.54
N SER A 16 1.09 -5.30 -20.92
CA SER A 16 0.22 -4.55 -20.02
C SER A 16 -1.24 -4.73 -20.44
N TYR A 17 -2.10 -4.99 -19.46
CA TYR A 17 -3.51 -5.28 -19.64
C TYR A 17 -4.38 -4.46 -18.67
N GLY A 18 -5.47 -3.90 -19.19
CA GLY A 18 -6.55 -3.30 -18.42
C GLY A 18 -7.91 -3.86 -18.85
N SER A 19 -8.75 -4.20 -17.87
CA SER A 19 -10.12 -4.66 -18.10
C SER A 19 -10.95 -3.58 -18.85
N GLY A 20 -11.94 -4.02 -19.64
CA GLY A 20 -12.62 -3.21 -20.65
C GLY A 20 -12.34 -3.78 -22.03
N ALA A 21 -11.19 -3.44 -22.63
CA ALA A 21 -10.42 -4.25 -23.58
C ALA A 21 -9.12 -3.53 -24.05
N LEU A 22 -8.33 -2.96 -23.14
CA LEU A 22 -7.13 -2.19 -23.52
C LEU A 22 -5.86 -2.93 -23.13
N ALA A 23 -5.05 -3.29 -24.14
CA ALA A 23 -3.82 -4.03 -23.93
C ALA A 23 -2.71 -3.56 -24.89
N THR A 24 -1.47 -3.55 -24.38
CA THR A 24 -0.30 -3.16 -25.15
C THR A 24 0.84 -4.12 -24.85
N MET A 25 1.46 -4.65 -25.90
CA MET A 25 2.74 -5.36 -25.81
C MET A 25 3.84 -4.45 -26.36
N TYR A 26 4.92 -4.30 -25.61
CA TYR A 26 6.10 -3.55 -26.03
C TYR A 26 7.38 -4.21 -25.52
N ARG A 27 8.53 -3.71 -25.97
CA ARG A 27 9.83 -4.24 -25.57
C ARG A 27 10.72 -3.15 -24.99
N LEU A 28 11.52 -3.54 -24.00
CA LEU A 28 12.57 -2.73 -23.41
C LEU A 28 13.92 -3.38 -23.72
N HIS A 29 14.81 -2.61 -24.33
CA HIS A 29 16.18 -3.06 -24.61
C HIS A 29 17.09 -2.65 -23.47
N VAL A 30 17.79 -3.63 -22.91
CA VAL A 30 18.77 -3.40 -21.86
C VAL A 30 20.05 -2.88 -22.51
N ARG A 31 20.43 -1.67 -22.16
CA ARG A 31 21.63 -1.01 -22.67
C ARG A 31 22.72 -0.92 -21.62
N GLU A 32 23.94 -0.72 -22.08
CA GLU A 32 25.03 -0.31 -21.20
C GLU A 32 24.72 1.06 -20.58
N ALA A 33 25.08 1.25 -19.31
CA ALA A 33 24.79 2.49 -18.62
C ALA A 33 25.69 3.62 -19.14
N THR A 34 25.09 4.67 -19.69
CA THR A 34 25.85 5.86 -20.16
C THR A 34 26.36 6.72 -19.02
N GLN A 35 25.75 6.64 -17.84
CA GLN A 35 26.14 7.33 -16.63
C GLN A 35 26.09 6.36 -15.46
N SER A 36 27.07 6.44 -14.58
CA SER A 36 27.18 5.56 -13.41
C SER A 36 25.96 5.66 -12.48
N ARG A 37 25.19 6.76 -12.49
CA ARG A 37 23.99 6.95 -11.65
C ARG A 37 22.75 6.19 -12.14
N PHE A 38 22.66 5.89 -13.43
CA PHE A 38 21.48 5.27 -14.06
C PHE A 38 21.81 3.86 -14.55
N SER A 39 22.39 3.04 -13.67
CA SER A 39 22.66 1.63 -13.92
C SER A 39 21.59 0.74 -13.27
N ILE A 40 21.45 -0.47 -13.81
CA ILE A 40 20.50 -1.48 -13.28
C ILE A 40 20.88 -1.88 -11.86
N GLU A 41 22.17 -2.01 -11.59
CA GLU A 41 22.69 -2.29 -10.25
C GLU A 41 22.27 -1.21 -9.25
N LYS A 42 22.40 0.08 -9.59
CA LYS A 42 21.98 1.17 -8.71
C LYS A 42 20.47 1.22 -8.53
N MET A 43 19.70 0.94 -9.58
CA MET A 43 18.24 0.85 -9.46
C MET A 43 17.84 -0.29 -8.51
N ALA A 44 18.45 -1.47 -8.65
CA ALA A 44 18.20 -2.62 -7.78
C ALA A 44 18.59 -2.33 -6.33
N LYS A 45 19.77 -1.72 -6.12
CA LYS A 45 20.25 -1.30 -4.80
C LYS A 45 19.36 -0.23 -4.16
N ALA A 46 18.91 0.76 -4.93
CA ALA A 46 18.03 1.81 -4.41
C ALA A 46 16.63 1.27 -4.05
N LEU A 47 16.18 0.22 -4.74
CA LEU A 47 14.89 -0.42 -4.44
C LEU A 47 14.93 -1.24 -3.15
N SER A 48 16.08 -1.86 -2.83
CA SER A 48 16.26 -2.78 -1.68
C SER A 48 15.08 -3.74 -1.48
N LEU A 49 14.61 -4.35 -2.57
CA LEU A 49 13.30 -5.00 -2.60
C LEU A 49 13.16 -6.12 -1.56
N MET A 50 14.14 -7.03 -1.49
CA MET A 50 14.06 -8.19 -0.61
C MET A 50 14.07 -7.78 0.87
N GLU A 51 14.91 -6.80 1.23
CA GLU A 51 14.98 -6.24 2.58
C GLU A 51 13.63 -5.62 2.98
N ARG A 52 13.05 -4.78 2.12
CA ARG A 52 11.75 -4.16 2.35
C ARG A 52 10.60 -5.15 2.43
N LEU A 53 10.66 -6.26 1.69
CA LEU A 53 9.66 -7.31 1.76
C LEU A 53 9.78 -8.12 3.06
N SER A 54 11.01 -8.36 3.51
CA SER A 54 11.31 -9.09 4.76
C SER A 54 11.01 -8.30 6.02
N SER A 55 11.02 -6.95 5.96
CA SER A 55 10.66 -6.08 7.07
C SER A 55 9.15 -5.84 7.20
N ARG A 56 8.34 -6.45 6.33
CA ARG A 56 6.88 -6.40 6.46
C ARG A 56 6.44 -7.27 7.62
N GLU A 57 5.34 -6.85 8.22
CA GLU A 57 4.66 -7.65 9.21
C GLU A 57 3.64 -8.57 8.57
N GLU A 58 3.67 -9.83 9.00
CA GLU A 58 2.58 -10.77 8.80
C GLU A 58 1.53 -10.60 9.90
N VAL A 59 0.27 -10.49 9.50
CA VAL A 59 -0.86 -10.28 10.44
C VAL A 59 -1.91 -11.36 10.24
N HIS A 60 -2.69 -11.60 11.30
CA HIS A 60 -3.79 -12.56 11.27
C HIS A 60 -4.84 -12.16 10.21
N PRO A 61 -5.46 -13.12 9.47
CA PRO A 61 -6.46 -12.81 8.44
C PRO A 61 -7.61 -11.92 8.89
N SER A 62 -8.05 -12.02 10.15
CA SER A 62 -9.11 -11.15 10.69
C SER A 62 -8.76 -9.65 10.67
N GLU A 63 -7.47 -9.30 10.77
CA GLU A 63 -7.03 -7.90 10.65
C GLU A 63 -7.27 -7.37 9.23
N LEU A 64 -7.09 -8.23 8.21
CA LEU A 64 -7.41 -7.89 6.83
C LEU A 64 -8.92 -7.65 6.66
N ASP A 65 -9.76 -8.48 7.26
CA ASP A 65 -11.22 -8.32 7.20
C ASP A 65 -11.65 -6.98 7.82
N HIS A 66 -11.14 -6.65 9.00
CA HIS A 66 -11.40 -5.36 9.66
C HIS A 66 -10.92 -4.17 8.82
N ALA A 67 -9.76 -4.28 8.16
CA ALA A 67 -9.23 -3.24 7.29
C ALA A 67 -10.08 -3.06 6.01
N LEU A 68 -10.51 -4.16 5.38
CA LEU A 68 -11.36 -4.13 4.17
C LEU A 68 -12.74 -3.55 4.47
N GLU A 69 -13.35 -3.95 5.59
CA GLU A 69 -14.64 -3.43 6.00
C GLU A 69 -14.55 -1.94 6.34
N THR A 70 -13.50 -1.52 7.06
CA THR A 70 -13.24 -0.11 7.35
C THR A 70 -13.02 0.70 6.06
N ARG A 71 -12.32 0.15 5.07
CA ARG A 71 -12.17 0.76 3.74
C ARG A 71 -13.51 0.89 3.02
N ALA A 72 -14.37 -0.11 3.09
CA ALA A 72 -15.71 -0.07 2.48
C ALA A 72 -16.61 0.96 3.15
N ARG A 73 -16.53 1.12 4.49
CA ARG A 73 -17.19 2.21 5.21
C ARG A 73 -16.67 3.57 4.78
N MET A 74 -15.34 3.76 4.76
CA MET A 74 -14.73 5.01 4.30
C MET A 74 -15.20 5.41 2.91
N HIS A 75 -15.28 4.46 1.98
CA HIS A 75 -15.72 4.73 0.61
C HIS A 75 -17.18 5.19 0.54
N ARG A 76 -18.03 4.76 1.47
CA ARG A 76 -19.45 5.15 1.56
C ARG A 76 -19.68 6.36 2.47
N ALA A 77 -18.71 6.72 3.29
CA ALA A 77 -18.81 7.84 4.22
C ALA A 77 -18.85 9.17 3.47
N GLY A 78 -19.63 10.11 3.99
CA GLY A 78 -19.63 11.50 3.53
C GLY A 78 -18.42 12.28 4.06
N ALA A 79 -18.33 13.54 3.63
CA ALA A 79 -17.43 14.52 4.20
C ALA A 79 -18.13 15.32 5.32
N PRO A 80 -17.45 15.70 6.41
CA PRO A 80 -16.03 15.44 6.72
C PRO A 80 -15.77 14.00 7.19
N TYR A 81 -14.55 13.52 6.99
CA TYR A 81 -14.11 12.18 7.40
C TYR A 81 -12.73 12.20 8.07
N SER A 82 -12.63 11.55 9.22
CA SER A 82 -11.38 11.29 9.93
C SER A 82 -11.07 9.79 9.89
N PRO A 83 -9.91 9.38 9.33
CA PRO A 83 -9.50 7.98 9.28
C PRO A 83 -9.49 7.31 10.66
N VAL A 84 -10.32 6.28 10.83
CA VAL A 84 -10.48 5.56 12.10
C VAL A 84 -9.54 4.38 12.26
N TYR A 85 -8.69 4.10 11.28
CA TYR A 85 -7.67 3.06 11.31
C TYR A 85 -6.26 3.71 11.24
N PRO A 86 -5.86 4.53 12.23
CA PRO A 86 -4.55 5.17 12.20
C PRO A 86 -3.47 4.16 12.64
N THR A 87 -2.77 3.59 11.67
CA THR A 87 -1.61 2.72 11.88
C THR A 87 -0.30 3.51 11.86
N THR A 88 -0.29 4.78 12.29
CA THR A 88 0.89 5.65 12.16
C THR A 88 2.16 5.04 12.79
N GLY A 89 2.04 4.33 13.91
CA GLY A 89 3.14 3.59 14.54
C GLY A 89 3.56 2.31 13.82
N ARG A 90 2.79 1.83 12.84
CA ARG A 90 3.05 0.60 12.05
C ARG A 90 3.35 0.89 10.58
N LEU A 91 3.34 2.15 10.19
CA LEU A 91 3.80 2.60 8.87
C LEU A 91 5.33 2.76 8.89
N PHE A 92 5.98 2.44 7.77
CA PHE A 92 7.41 2.66 7.64
C PHE A 92 7.77 4.15 7.80
N PRO A 93 8.94 4.47 8.38
CA PRO A 93 9.42 5.85 8.47
C PRO A 93 9.38 6.58 7.13
N GLY A 94 8.92 7.82 7.13
CA GLY A 94 8.76 8.61 5.90
C GLY A 94 7.53 8.30 5.04
N THR A 95 6.66 7.37 5.44
CA THR A 95 5.40 7.08 4.71
C THR A 95 4.43 8.25 4.83
N TYR A 96 3.85 8.67 3.70
CA TYR A 96 2.72 9.60 3.69
C TYR A 96 1.41 8.86 3.92
N TYR A 97 0.52 9.43 4.73
CA TYR A 97 -0.79 8.86 5.04
C TYR A 97 -1.87 9.93 5.06
N LEU A 98 -3.12 9.51 4.82
CA LEU A 98 -4.29 10.38 4.87
C LEU A 98 -4.55 10.79 6.32
N ASN A 99 -4.58 12.10 6.58
CA ASN A 99 -4.86 12.67 7.89
C ASN A 99 -6.35 12.99 8.07
N GLY A 100 -7.02 13.46 7.01
CA GLY A 100 -8.44 13.78 7.06
C GLY A 100 -8.99 14.28 5.73
N ILE A 101 -10.32 14.31 5.64
CA ILE A 101 -11.08 14.87 4.54
C ILE A 101 -12.02 15.92 5.11
N ASP A 102 -11.91 17.17 4.68
CA ASP A 102 -12.80 18.24 5.14
C ASP A 102 -14.16 18.23 4.43
N SER A 103 -15.08 19.12 4.83
CA SER A 103 -16.43 19.24 4.23
C SER A 103 -16.43 19.65 2.75
N LYS A 104 -15.32 20.18 2.23
CA LYS A 104 -15.12 20.52 0.81
C LYS A 104 -14.41 19.40 0.04
N TRP A 105 -14.28 18.23 0.64
CA TRP A 105 -13.57 17.07 0.08
C TRP A 105 -12.06 17.27 -0.08
N THR A 106 -11.47 18.28 0.57
CA THR A 106 -10.03 18.49 0.59
C THR A 106 -9.36 17.42 1.44
N ARG A 107 -8.39 16.71 0.87
CA ARG A 107 -7.61 15.69 1.58
C ARG A 107 -6.35 16.30 2.16
N THR A 108 -6.15 16.12 3.45
CA THR A 108 -4.91 16.48 4.14
C THR A 108 -4.08 15.24 4.38
N TYR A 109 -2.76 15.35 4.24
CA TYR A 109 -1.82 14.25 4.42
C TYR A 109 -0.75 14.64 5.42
N SER A 110 -0.33 13.65 6.20
CA SER A 110 0.79 13.76 7.12
C SER A 110 1.86 12.74 6.73
N ARG A 111 3.07 12.91 7.26
CA ARG A 111 4.20 12.01 7.01
C ARG A 111 4.72 11.47 8.32
N VAL A 112 4.98 10.16 8.38
CA VAL A 112 5.70 9.56 9.50
C VAL A 112 7.10 10.17 9.55
N PRO A 113 7.62 10.59 10.72
CA PRO A 113 8.99 11.06 10.86
C PRO A 113 10.00 10.06 10.28
N LEU A 114 11.12 10.56 9.76
CA LEU A 114 12.14 9.72 9.12
C LEU A 114 12.90 8.85 10.14
N ASP A 115 12.91 9.29 11.39
CA ASP A 115 13.55 8.69 12.56
C ASP A 115 12.55 7.95 13.46
N ALA A 116 11.29 7.81 13.04
CA ALA A 116 10.29 7.09 13.81
C ALA A 116 10.69 5.62 14.03
N MET A 117 10.49 5.14 15.25
CA MET A 117 10.56 3.72 15.57
C MET A 117 9.19 3.09 15.29
N MET A 118 9.17 1.97 14.57
CA MET A 118 7.93 1.21 14.37
C MET A 118 7.58 0.47 15.65
N GLU A 119 6.30 0.46 15.98
CA GLU A 119 5.74 -0.31 17.09
C GLU A 119 5.98 -1.82 16.86
N PRO A 120 6.20 -2.61 17.92
CA PRO A 120 6.46 -4.04 17.80
C PRO A 120 5.38 -4.81 17.04
N HIS A 121 5.80 -5.85 16.33
CA HIS A 121 4.88 -6.79 15.69
C HIS A 121 4.05 -7.56 16.72
N GLY A 122 2.86 -8.01 16.30
CA GLY A 122 1.99 -8.88 17.10
C GLY A 122 0.95 -8.16 17.98
N ALA A 123 0.97 -6.83 18.04
CA ALA A 123 -0.16 -6.06 18.57
C ALA A 123 -1.25 -5.91 17.49
N SER A 124 -2.52 -5.97 17.90
CA SER A 124 -3.68 -5.79 17.01
C SER A 124 -3.62 -4.43 16.31
N LEU A 125 -3.88 -4.44 15.01
CA LEU A 125 -3.86 -3.22 14.17
C LEU A 125 -5.19 -2.49 14.22
N ALA A 126 -6.30 -3.24 14.31
CA ALA A 126 -7.63 -2.69 14.37
C ALA A 126 -7.87 -1.94 15.70
N PRO A 127 -8.03 -0.60 15.66
CA PRO A 127 -8.30 0.13 16.89
C PRO A 127 -9.71 -0.20 17.41
N PRO A 128 -9.97 -0.03 18.73
CA PRO A 128 -11.26 -0.37 19.33
C PRO A 128 -12.47 0.28 18.64
N ILE A 129 -12.30 1.48 18.06
CA ILE A 129 -13.36 2.15 17.30
C ILE A 129 -13.72 1.39 16.02
N ALA A 130 -12.75 0.86 15.28
CA ALA A 130 -13.00 0.07 14.07
C ALA A 130 -13.73 -1.24 14.41
N LEU A 131 -13.31 -1.91 15.47
CA LEU A 131 -13.95 -3.14 15.96
C LEU A 131 -15.40 -2.92 16.43
N ARG A 132 -15.68 -1.79 17.09
CA ARG A 132 -17.05 -1.43 17.49
C ARG A 132 -17.94 -1.12 16.29
N LEU A 133 -17.40 -0.49 15.25
CA LEU A 133 -18.14 -0.20 14.02
C LEU A 133 -18.48 -1.50 13.29
N ALA A 134 -17.51 -2.43 13.18
CA ALA A 134 -17.73 -3.77 12.62
C ALA A 134 -18.89 -4.51 13.30
N LYS A 135 -18.86 -4.57 14.64
CA LYS A 135 -19.92 -5.23 15.42
C LYS A 135 -21.30 -4.60 15.28
N ARG A 136 -21.39 -3.28 15.06
CA ARG A 136 -22.68 -2.62 14.84
C ARG A 136 -23.30 -3.03 13.51
N ASP A 137 -22.48 -3.14 12.47
CA ASP A 137 -22.91 -3.52 11.13
C ASP A 137 -23.37 -4.99 11.09
N GLU A 138 -22.72 -5.89 11.85
CA GLU A 138 -23.15 -7.29 12.02
C GLU A 138 -24.52 -7.42 12.73
N VAL A 139 -24.83 -6.55 13.70
CA VAL A 139 -26.08 -6.58 14.47
C VAL A 139 -27.26 -5.96 13.71
N SER A 140 -26.99 -5.08 12.73
CA SER A 140 -28.03 -4.54 11.84
C SER A 140 -28.49 -5.61 10.83
N CYS A 141 -29.42 -6.48 11.26
CA CYS A 141 -30.22 -7.29 10.34
C CYS A 141 -31.03 -6.37 9.40
N PRO A 142 -31.23 -6.75 8.12
CA PRO A 142 -32.12 -5.99 7.25
C PRO A 142 -33.54 -6.03 7.80
N VAL A 143 -34.20 -4.88 7.84
CA VAL A 143 -35.65 -4.82 8.07
C VAL A 143 -36.28 -5.64 6.96
N THR A 144 -36.85 -6.79 7.32
CA THR A 144 -37.68 -7.59 6.41
C THR A 144 -38.96 -6.79 6.21
N GLY A 145 -39.05 -6.13 5.06
CA GLY A 145 -40.27 -5.50 4.56
C GLY A 145 -41.21 -6.53 3.96
#